data_AF-A0A8H8C0F5-F1
#
_entry.id   AF-A0A8H8C0F5-F1
#
_cell.length_a   1.000
_cell.length_b   1.000
_cell.length_c   1.000
_cell.angle_alpha   90.00
_cell.angle_beta   90.00
_cell.angle_gamma   90.00
#
_symmetry.space_group_name_H-M   'P 1'
#
loop_
_entity.id
_entity.type
_entity.pdbx_description
1 polymer ?
#
loop_
_entity_poly.entity_id
_entity_poly.type
_entity_poly.pdbx_seq_one_letter_code
_entity_poly.pdbx_strand_id
1 'polypeptide(L)'
;MLDPFRTDTSFQRAPKTEETSLSVLRFDSLQFAQQLTITTSALFCSIKDEELFGREWAKRSESNVKAVIAFSTSLSHLVAGDIMQHEKPLKRARSIKHWIDIADRCTRLRNYESSMAIIASLNFASIGRLKKSWELVPANEIAILQSLASKLSTKNNFEELRKLQGSSNRPCLPYLGLYLKDLTFTGDGNADTKTMHGLNGDIAIINFDKYLRMAKIVRSLQYLQVPYPLTSSLEIRTWLQQQVSRIRLWSDWDLEDRLYRKSERLEPREVEHPWPPYADHGLVRRVQYKLSTLSLRIGGSTT
;
A
#
# COMPACT_ATOMS: atom_id res chain seq x y z
N MET A 1 -5.79 48.40 39.34
CA MET A 1 -6.34 47.95 38.03
C MET A 1 -5.49 46.75 37.62
N LEU A 2 -6.12 45.59 37.46
CA LEU A 2 -5.51 44.27 37.44
C LEU A 2 -4.83 43.97 36.09
N ASP A 3 -3.61 43.44 36.16
CA ASP A 3 -2.84 42.90 35.04
C ASP A 3 -3.42 41.52 34.63
N PRO A 4 -3.84 41.32 33.36
CA PRO A 4 -4.54 40.12 32.91
C PRO A 4 -3.64 38.89 32.67
N PHE A 5 -2.35 38.91 33.00
CA PHE A 5 -1.42 37.80 32.69
C PHE A 5 -1.05 36.87 33.85
N ARG A 6 -1.91 36.71 34.86
CA ARG A 6 -1.69 35.73 35.93
C ARG A 6 -2.84 34.75 36.06
N THR A 7 -2.67 33.56 35.47
CA THR A 7 -3.36 32.33 35.91
C THR A 7 -2.41 31.14 35.89
N ASP A 8 -2.12 30.69 37.11
CA ASP A 8 -1.85 29.33 37.58
C ASP A 8 -0.93 28.38 36.82
N THR A 9 0.22 28.15 37.46
CA THR A 9 0.94 26.88 37.49
C THR A 9 0.06 25.76 38.07
N SER A 10 -0.44 24.84 37.23
CA SER A 10 -0.49 23.39 37.53
C SER A 10 -1.04 22.58 36.35
N PHE A 11 -0.53 21.36 36.20
CA PHE A 11 -0.62 20.45 35.05
C PHE A 11 0.31 20.79 33.88
N GLN A 12 1.62 20.72 34.16
CA GLN A 12 2.56 20.20 33.16
C GLN A 12 2.08 18.81 32.75
N ARG A 13 1.42 18.73 31.60
CA ARG A 13 1.25 17.46 30.90
C ARG A 13 2.67 17.00 30.57
N ALA A 14 3.10 15.88 31.15
CA ALA A 14 4.37 15.25 30.82
C ALA A 14 4.54 15.26 29.30
N PRO A 15 5.75 15.55 28.76
CA PRO A 15 5.95 15.48 27.32
C PRO A 15 5.55 14.08 26.90
N LYS A 16 4.47 13.98 26.11
CA LYS A 16 4.12 12.73 25.44
C LYS A 16 5.40 12.30 24.73
N THR A 17 5.96 11.16 25.12
CA THR A 17 7.15 10.59 24.50
C THR A 17 6.98 10.71 22.99
N GLU A 18 7.98 11.23 22.26
CA GLU A 18 7.87 11.51 20.81
C GLU A 18 7.26 10.33 20.05
N GLU A 19 7.57 9.09 20.48
CA GLU A 19 6.99 7.82 20.01
C GLU A 19 5.44 7.78 19.98
N THR A 20 4.75 8.40 20.94
CA THR A 20 3.27 8.47 20.98
C THR A 20 2.68 9.57 20.08
N SER A 21 3.44 10.60 19.76
CA SER A 21 3.01 11.65 18.81
C SER A 21 3.08 11.18 17.35
N LEU A 22 3.97 10.22 17.09
CA LEU A 22 4.27 9.69 15.76
C LEU A 22 3.57 8.36 15.46
N SER A 23 2.80 7.82 16.41
CA SER A 23 2.14 6.53 16.23
C SER A 23 0.71 6.69 15.69
N VAL A 24 0.38 5.86 14.70
CA VAL A 24 -1.00 5.74 14.16
C VAL A 24 -2.00 5.28 15.22
N LEU A 25 -1.53 4.56 16.25
CA LEU A 25 -2.34 3.93 17.30
C LEU A 25 -3.19 4.92 18.11
N ARG A 26 -2.94 6.23 17.98
CA ARG A 26 -3.71 7.30 18.63
C ARG A 26 -5.05 7.58 17.97
N PHE A 27 -5.29 7.05 16.76
CA PHE A 27 -6.50 7.30 15.97
C PHE A 27 -7.39 6.07 15.90
N ASP A 28 -8.69 6.29 15.71
CA ASP A 28 -9.63 5.24 15.34
C ASP A 28 -9.34 4.78 13.90
N SER A 29 -9.30 3.47 13.69
CA SER A 29 -8.98 2.86 12.38
C SER A 29 -9.98 3.26 11.29
N LEU A 30 -11.26 3.40 11.63
CA LEU A 30 -12.29 3.86 10.70
C LEU A 30 -12.08 5.33 10.33
N GLN A 31 -11.84 6.20 11.31
CA GLN A 31 -11.60 7.62 11.03
C GLN A 31 -10.33 7.82 10.21
N PHE A 32 -9.29 7.03 10.48
CA PHE A 32 -8.06 7.04 9.71
C PHE A 32 -8.29 6.56 8.27
N ALA A 33 -9.01 5.45 8.08
CA ALA A 33 -9.37 4.94 6.76
C ALA A 33 -10.26 5.93 5.96
N GLN A 34 -11.18 6.62 6.63
CA GLN A 34 -11.97 7.71 6.02
C GLN A 34 -11.07 8.86 5.56
N GLN A 35 -10.10 9.28 6.37
CA GLN A 35 -9.18 10.35 6.00
C GLN A 35 -8.24 9.95 4.84
N LEU A 36 -7.76 8.69 4.81
CA LEU A 36 -7.03 8.15 3.66
C LEU A 36 -7.91 8.17 2.41
N THR A 37 -9.15 7.72 2.53
CA THR A 37 -10.12 7.70 1.42
C THR A 37 -10.40 9.09 0.87
N ILE A 38 -10.58 10.10 1.72
CA ILE A 38 -10.73 11.50 1.29
C ILE A 38 -9.50 11.97 0.53
N THR A 39 -8.31 11.73 1.07
CA THR A 39 -7.04 12.18 0.47
C THR A 39 -6.81 11.51 -0.88
N THR A 40 -6.96 10.19 -0.96
CA THR A 40 -6.82 9.42 -2.20
C THR A 40 -7.90 9.80 -3.21
N SER A 41 -9.15 10.02 -2.77
CA SER A 41 -10.24 10.47 -3.65
C SER A 41 -9.95 11.82 -4.30
N ALA A 42 -9.42 12.79 -3.55
CA ALA A 42 -9.05 14.10 -4.08
C ALA A 42 -7.94 14.01 -5.14
N LEU A 43 -6.93 13.15 -4.91
CA LEU A 43 -5.87 12.91 -5.89
C LEU A 43 -6.40 12.18 -7.14
N PHE A 44 -7.21 11.14 -6.94
CA PHE A 44 -7.78 10.35 -8.03
C PHE A 44 -8.73 11.17 -8.91
N CYS A 45 -9.57 12.01 -8.33
CA CYS A 45 -10.49 12.89 -9.07
C CYS A 45 -9.78 14.03 -9.80
N SER A 46 -8.52 14.33 -9.44
CA SER A 46 -7.70 15.32 -10.16
C SER A 46 -7.09 14.78 -11.45
N ILE A 47 -7.07 13.45 -11.66
CA ILE A 47 -6.53 12.84 -12.88
C ILE A 47 -7.32 13.29 -14.10
N LYS A 48 -6.63 13.87 -15.08
CA LYS A 48 -7.20 14.22 -16.37
C LYS A 48 -6.97 13.11 -17.39
N ASP A 49 -7.86 13.03 -18.37
CA ASP A 49 -7.79 12.09 -19.48
C ASP A 49 -6.57 12.31 -20.38
N GLU A 50 -6.14 13.56 -20.58
CA GLU A 50 -4.96 13.83 -21.41
C GLU A 50 -3.66 13.28 -20.78
N GLU A 51 -3.67 12.97 -19.49
CA GLU A 51 -2.56 12.29 -18.81
C GLU A 51 -2.54 10.79 -19.12
N LEU A 52 -3.68 10.18 -19.47
CA LEU A 52 -3.86 8.73 -19.60
C LEU A 52 -3.64 8.19 -21.02
N PHE A 53 -3.74 9.02 -22.05
CA PHE A 53 -3.39 8.59 -23.40
C PHE A 53 -1.88 8.65 -23.63
N GLY A 54 -1.34 7.79 -24.51
CA GLY A 54 0.06 7.85 -24.94
C GLY A 54 1.13 7.72 -23.84
N ARG A 55 0.76 7.26 -22.63
CA ARG A 55 1.61 7.26 -21.43
C ARG A 55 2.09 8.64 -21.00
N GLU A 56 1.31 9.68 -21.27
CA GLU A 56 1.68 11.05 -20.90
C GLU A 56 1.91 11.20 -19.39
N TRP A 57 1.24 10.42 -18.55
CA TRP A 57 1.47 10.37 -17.10
C TRP A 57 2.93 10.08 -16.73
N ALA A 58 3.63 9.26 -17.52
CA ALA A 58 5.02 8.88 -17.27
C ALA A 58 6.01 9.92 -17.81
N LYS A 59 5.68 10.52 -18.97
CA LYS A 59 6.54 11.49 -19.66
C LYS A 59 6.53 12.87 -19.03
N ARG A 60 5.37 13.33 -18.55
CA ARG A 60 5.23 14.64 -17.90
C ARG A 60 6.04 14.67 -16.61
N SER A 61 6.72 15.79 -16.32
CA SER A 61 7.40 15.99 -15.04
C SER A 61 6.41 15.87 -13.88
N GLU A 62 5.28 16.56 -14.01
CA GLU A 62 4.17 16.56 -13.04
C GLU A 62 2.91 15.98 -13.68
N SER A 63 2.31 15.00 -12.99
CA SER A 63 1.02 14.42 -13.36
C SER A 63 0.25 14.02 -12.11
N ASN A 64 -1.07 14.11 -12.16
CA ASN A 64 -1.96 13.69 -11.08
C ASN A 64 -1.89 12.16 -10.88
N VAL A 65 -1.63 11.41 -11.96
CA VAL A 65 -1.32 9.98 -11.87
C VAL A 65 -0.06 9.73 -11.03
N LYS A 66 1.03 10.48 -11.29
CA LYS A 66 2.24 10.42 -10.45
C LYS A 66 1.96 10.83 -9.01
N ALA A 67 1.07 11.80 -8.79
CA ALA A 67 0.67 12.20 -7.43
C ALA A 67 -0.06 11.08 -6.66
N VAL A 68 -0.97 10.34 -7.31
CA VAL A 68 -1.62 9.16 -6.71
C VAL A 68 -0.58 8.08 -6.38
N ILE A 69 0.28 7.74 -7.34
CA ILE A 69 1.34 6.74 -7.15
C ILE A 69 2.27 7.16 -5.99
N ALA A 70 2.73 8.41 -6.00
CA ALA A 70 3.62 8.93 -4.96
C ALA A 70 2.96 8.94 -3.57
N PHE A 71 1.65 9.21 -3.48
CA PHE A 71 0.91 9.09 -2.23
C PHE A 71 0.81 7.63 -1.76
N SER A 72 0.51 6.70 -2.68
CA SER A 72 0.45 5.25 -2.43
C SER A 72 1.80 4.72 -1.90
N THR A 73 2.91 5.10 -2.54
CA THR A 73 4.27 4.78 -2.07
C THR A 73 4.57 5.40 -0.70
N SER A 74 4.25 6.69 -0.52
CA SER A 74 4.43 7.37 0.78
C SER A 74 3.64 6.70 1.90
N LEU A 75 2.42 6.22 1.60
CA LEU A 75 1.58 5.48 2.54
C LEU A 75 2.23 4.13 2.90
N SER A 76 2.72 3.37 1.93
CA SER A 76 3.44 2.12 2.19
C SER A 76 4.65 2.34 3.10
N HIS A 77 5.42 3.38 2.84
CA HIS A 77 6.57 3.78 3.66
C HIS A 77 6.15 4.26 5.06
N LEU A 78 5.02 4.95 5.18
CA LEU A 78 4.47 5.39 6.47
C LEU A 78 4.10 4.21 7.34
N VAL A 79 3.43 3.20 6.78
CA VAL A 79 3.08 1.96 7.50
C VAL A 79 4.35 1.28 8.03
N ALA A 80 5.37 1.13 7.18
CA ALA A 80 6.63 0.51 7.57
C ALA A 80 7.37 1.33 8.63
N GLY A 81 7.45 2.65 8.46
CA GLY A 81 8.07 3.56 9.41
C GLY A 81 7.39 3.55 10.78
N ASP A 82 6.05 3.58 10.80
CA ASP A 82 5.24 3.53 12.02
C ASP A 82 5.45 2.22 12.79
N ILE A 83 5.46 1.06 12.11
CA ILE A 83 5.74 -0.23 12.76
C ILE A 83 7.17 -0.24 13.30
N MET A 84 8.15 0.19 12.50
CA MET A 84 9.56 0.14 12.84
C MET A 84 9.97 1.14 13.92
N GLN A 85 9.15 2.12 14.28
CA GLN A 85 9.48 3.06 15.37
C GLN A 85 9.41 2.42 16.75
N HIS A 86 8.68 1.31 16.90
CA HIS A 86 8.45 0.67 18.18
C HIS A 86 9.53 -0.37 18.52
N GLU A 87 10.21 -0.17 19.65
CA GLU A 87 11.29 -1.08 20.11
C GLU A 87 10.77 -2.42 20.63
N LYS A 88 9.57 -2.43 21.24
CA LYS A 88 9.00 -3.64 21.86
C LYS A 88 8.17 -4.44 20.86
N PRO A 89 8.37 -5.77 20.72
CA PRO A 89 7.60 -6.62 19.81
C PRO A 89 6.08 -6.50 19.99
N LEU A 90 5.61 -6.43 21.25
CA LEU A 90 4.18 -6.29 21.54
C LEU A 90 3.59 -4.97 21.01
N LYS A 91 4.34 -3.86 21.04
CA LYS A 91 3.87 -2.59 20.45
C LYS A 91 3.85 -2.67 18.93
N ARG A 92 4.86 -3.30 18.31
CA ARG A 92 4.87 -3.55 16.87
C ARG A 92 3.69 -4.40 16.42
N ALA A 93 3.39 -5.47 17.14
CA ALA A 93 2.23 -6.33 16.87
C ALA A 93 0.90 -5.55 16.94
N ARG A 94 0.77 -4.61 17.90
CA ARG A 94 -0.40 -3.72 17.97
C ARG A 94 -0.50 -2.78 16.77
N SER A 95 0.61 -2.19 16.32
CA SER A 95 0.65 -1.35 15.12
C SER A 95 0.32 -2.17 13.86
N ILE A 96 0.90 -3.35 13.68
CA ILE A 96 0.58 -4.28 12.59
C ILE A 96 -0.92 -4.60 12.57
N LYS A 97 -1.49 -5.02 13.71
CA LYS A 97 -2.93 -5.25 13.84
C LYS A 97 -3.74 -4.03 13.41
N HIS A 98 -3.36 -2.85 13.89
CA HIS A 98 -4.11 -1.63 13.60
C HIS A 98 -4.08 -1.27 12.11
N TRP A 99 -2.94 -1.47 11.43
CA TRP A 99 -2.84 -1.31 9.98
C TRP A 99 -3.66 -2.34 9.20
N ILE A 100 -3.76 -3.58 9.68
CA ILE A 100 -4.67 -4.59 9.11
C ILE A 100 -6.13 -4.13 9.21
N ASP A 101 -6.55 -3.61 10.37
CA ASP A 101 -7.91 -3.06 10.54
C ASP A 101 -8.16 -1.85 9.63
N ILE A 102 -7.20 -0.91 9.53
CA ILE A 102 -7.29 0.21 8.58
C ILE A 102 -7.43 -0.29 7.13
N ALA A 103 -6.68 -1.33 6.73
CA ALA A 103 -6.79 -1.91 5.38
C ALA A 103 -8.16 -2.54 5.13
N ASP A 104 -8.71 -3.28 6.10
CA ASP A 104 -10.07 -3.82 6.01
C ASP A 104 -11.11 -2.70 5.88
N ARG A 105 -11.00 -1.65 6.70
CA ARG A 105 -11.86 -0.46 6.64
C ARG A 105 -11.77 0.23 5.27
N CYS A 106 -10.57 0.40 4.72
CA CYS A 106 -10.35 0.92 3.36
C CYS A 106 -11.06 0.05 2.33
N THR A 107 -10.92 -1.28 2.41
CA THR A 107 -11.60 -2.23 1.50
C THR A 107 -13.13 -2.12 1.60
N ARG A 108 -13.69 -1.98 2.80
CA ARG A 108 -15.13 -1.76 3.01
C ARG A 108 -15.62 -0.42 2.44
N LEU A 109 -14.78 0.62 2.48
CA LEU A 109 -15.02 1.90 1.81
C LEU A 109 -14.78 1.84 0.30
N ARG A 110 -14.45 0.67 -0.27
CA ARG A 110 -14.06 0.49 -1.68
C ARG A 110 -12.85 1.34 -2.08
N ASN A 111 -11.97 1.61 -1.13
CA ASN A 111 -10.68 2.24 -1.34
C ASN A 111 -9.60 1.17 -1.52
N TYR A 112 -9.56 0.60 -2.72
CA TYR A 112 -8.63 -0.47 -3.05
C TYR A 112 -7.20 0.04 -3.21
N GLU A 113 -7.02 1.28 -3.66
CA GLU A 113 -5.71 1.92 -3.79
C GLU A 113 -4.97 1.97 -2.44
N SER A 114 -5.59 2.53 -1.40
CA SER A 114 -4.96 2.59 -0.06
C SER A 114 -4.83 1.22 0.59
N SER A 115 -5.81 0.34 0.42
CA SER A 115 -5.73 -1.02 0.98
C SER A 115 -4.57 -1.81 0.37
N MET A 116 -4.35 -1.68 -0.94
CA MET A 116 -3.24 -2.34 -1.63
C MET A 116 -1.89 -1.82 -1.12
N ALA A 117 -1.75 -0.50 -0.94
CA ALA A 117 -0.53 0.11 -0.39
C ALA A 117 -0.20 -0.43 1.02
N ILE A 118 -1.19 -0.48 1.92
CA ILE A 118 -0.98 -0.99 3.28
C ILE A 118 -0.55 -2.47 3.25
N ILE A 119 -1.21 -3.30 2.46
CA ILE A 119 -0.88 -4.73 2.35
C ILE A 119 0.49 -4.94 1.71
N ALA A 120 0.84 -4.15 0.68
CA ALA A 120 2.16 -4.20 0.07
C ALA A 120 3.26 -3.89 1.10
N SER A 121 3.05 -2.87 1.94
CA SER A 121 3.97 -2.52 3.03
C SER A 121 4.15 -3.65 4.05
N LEU A 122 3.06 -4.27 4.48
CA LEU A 122 3.11 -5.41 5.42
C LEU A 122 3.89 -6.61 4.85
N ASN A 123 4.02 -6.71 3.52
CA ASN A 123 4.82 -7.72 2.84
C ASN A 123 6.28 -7.30 2.57
N PHE A 124 6.70 -6.10 2.97
CA PHE A 124 8.10 -5.71 2.86
C PHE A 124 9.01 -6.68 3.62
N ALA A 125 10.18 -6.98 3.06
CA ALA A 125 11.13 -7.90 3.67
C ALA A 125 11.54 -7.46 5.09
N SER A 126 11.60 -6.15 5.33
CA SER A 126 11.89 -5.56 6.65
C SER A 126 10.80 -5.89 7.68
N ILE A 127 9.53 -5.89 7.30
CA ILE A 127 8.40 -6.21 8.20
C ILE A 127 8.18 -7.73 8.28
N GLY A 128 8.19 -8.44 7.15
CA GLY A 128 7.92 -9.89 7.08
C GLY A 128 8.86 -10.73 7.92
N ARG A 129 10.10 -10.25 8.18
CA ARG A 129 11.09 -10.96 9.01
C ARG A 129 10.91 -10.79 10.53
N LEU A 130 10.04 -9.91 11.00
CA LEU A 130 9.82 -9.63 12.42
C LEU A 130 9.02 -10.76 13.12
N LYS A 131 9.58 -11.97 13.17
CA LYS A 131 8.89 -13.19 13.65
C LYS A 131 8.27 -12.99 15.04
N LYS A 132 9.00 -12.41 15.99
CA LYS A 132 8.52 -12.22 17.37
C LYS A 132 7.34 -11.26 17.43
N SER A 133 7.29 -10.29 16.51
CA SER A 133 6.15 -9.37 16.40
C SER A 133 4.94 -10.06 15.77
N TRP A 134 5.14 -10.83 14.70
CA TRP A 134 4.06 -11.55 14.01
C TRP A 134 3.41 -12.64 14.88
N GLU A 135 4.17 -13.34 15.73
CA GLU A 135 3.65 -14.30 16.70
C GLU A 135 2.68 -13.68 17.73
N LEU A 136 2.83 -12.38 17.99
CA LEU A 136 1.97 -11.64 18.92
C LEU A 136 0.76 -10.99 18.23
N VAL A 137 0.65 -11.08 16.90
CA VAL A 137 -0.54 -10.62 16.17
C VAL A 137 -1.65 -11.65 16.35
N PRO A 138 -2.87 -11.24 16.76
CA PRO A 138 -3.97 -12.18 16.92
C PRO A 138 -4.31 -12.95 15.63
N ALA A 139 -4.60 -14.25 15.76
CA ALA A 139 -4.86 -15.13 14.61
C ALA A 139 -6.04 -14.67 13.74
N ASN A 140 -7.06 -14.05 14.34
CA ASN A 140 -8.19 -13.47 13.60
C ASN A 140 -7.75 -12.32 12.68
N GLU A 141 -6.78 -11.52 13.09
CA GLU A 141 -6.23 -10.41 12.28
C GLU A 141 -5.37 -10.96 11.14
N ILE A 142 -4.60 -12.03 11.40
CA ILE A 142 -3.85 -12.73 10.35
C ILE A 142 -4.81 -13.29 9.29
N ALA A 143 -5.95 -13.86 9.70
CA ALA A 143 -6.97 -14.35 8.77
C ALA A 143 -7.60 -13.21 7.93
N ILE A 144 -7.84 -12.04 8.52
CA ILE A 144 -8.29 -10.84 7.80
C ILE A 144 -7.24 -10.44 6.77
N LEU A 145 -5.97 -10.33 7.15
CA LEU A 145 -4.88 -9.99 6.24
C LEU A 145 -4.78 -10.99 5.07
N GLN A 146 -4.89 -12.29 5.33
CA GLN A 146 -4.90 -13.32 4.30
C GLN A 146 -6.10 -13.18 3.35
N SER A 147 -7.30 -12.89 3.89
CA SER A 147 -8.49 -12.65 3.08
C SER A 147 -8.31 -11.43 2.17
N LEU A 148 -7.78 -10.33 2.71
CA LEU A 148 -7.49 -9.11 1.94
C LEU A 148 -6.44 -9.37 0.86
N ALA A 149 -5.34 -10.06 1.20
CA ALA A 149 -4.29 -10.41 0.25
C ALA A 149 -4.78 -11.33 -0.88
N SER A 150 -5.75 -12.21 -0.59
CA SER A 150 -6.40 -13.03 -1.61
C SER A 150 -7.27 -12.19 -2.56
N LYS A 151 -8.09 -11.30 -2.03
CA LYS A 151 -8.99 -10.43 -2.82
C LYS A 151 -8.22 -9.43 -3.69
N LEU A 152 -7.09 -8.93 -3.18
CA LEU A 152 -6.26 -7.92 -3.83
C LEU A 152 -5.03 -8.55 -4.52
N SER A 153 -5.07 -9.87 -4.74
CA SER A 153 -3.97 -10.61 -5.33
C SER A 153 -3.69 -10.20 -6.78
N THR A 154 -2.43 -10.23 -7.16
CA THR A 154 -1.98 -10.01 -8.54
C THR A 154 -2.12 -11.27 -9.42
N LYS A 155 -2.51 -12.42 -8.84
CA LYS A 155 -2.72 -13.70 -9.53
C LYS A 155 -3.71 -13.57 -10.68
N ASN A 156 -3.49 -14.34 -11.75
CA ASN A 156 -4.31 -14.35 -12.96
C ASN A 156 -4.62 -12.94 -13.51
N ASN A 157 -3.61 -12.06 -13.52
CA ASN A 157 -3.77 -10.66 -13.93
C ASN A 157 -4.84 -9.91 -13.11
N PHE A 158 -4.77 -10.03 -11.79
CA PHE A 158 -5.67 -9.37 -10.84
C PHE A 158 -7.14 -9.82 -10.97
N GLU A 159 -7.39 -11.09 -11.27
CA GLU A 159 -8.74 -11.61 -11.56
C GLU A 159 -9.78 -11.25 -10.48
N GLU A 160 -9.48 -11.55 -9.22
CA GLU A 160 -10.38 -11.29 -8.09
C GLU A 160 -10.59 -9.79 -7.86
N LEU A 161 -9.53 -9.00 -7.96
CA LEU A 161 -9.59 -7.55 -7.84
C LEU A 161 -10.42 -6.94 -8.98
N ARG A 162 -10.31 -7.45 -10.21
CA ARG A 162 -11.15 -7.03 -11.35
C ARG A 162 -12.62 -7.35 -11.11
N LYS A 163 -12.95 -8.54 -10.59
CA LYS A 163 -14.34 -8.89 -10.22
C LYS A 163 -14.88 -7.94 -9.15
N LEU A 164 -14.06 -7.64 -8.14
CA LEU A 164 -14.43 -6.76 -7.04
C LEU A 164 -14.66 -5.31 -7.51
N GLN A 165 -13.74 -4.77 -8.32
CA GLN A 165 -13.87 -3.42 -8.88
C GLN A 165 -14.99 -3.31 -9.92
N GLY A 166 -15.20 -4.36 -10.73
CA GLY A 166 -16.24 -4.39 -11.77
C GLY A 166 -17.67 -4.50 -11.21
N SER A 167 -17.83 -5.10 -10.03
CA SER A 167 -19.11 -5.18 -9.31
C SER A 167 -19.34 -4.03 -8.32
N SER A 168 -18.36 -3.14 -8.14
CA SER A 168 -18.44 -2.06 -7.16
C SER A 168 -19.29 -0.89 -7.64
N ASN A 169 -20.30 -0.53 -6.85
CA ASN A 169 -21.01 0.74 -7.02
C ASN A 169 -20.10 1.93 -6.68
N ARG A 170 -20.46 3.12 -7.17
CA ARG A 170 -19.77 4.37 -6.83
C ARG A 170 -20.22 4.87 -5.44
N PRO A 171 -19.39 5.66 -4.72
CA PRO A 171 -17.99 5.98 -5.02
C PRO A 171 -17.05 4.79 -4.75
N CYS A 172 -15.97 4.68 -5.54
CA CYS A 172 -14.98 3.60 -5.49
C CYS A 172 -13.60 4.17 -5.90
N LEU A 173 -12.54 3.86 -5.16
CA LEU A 173 -11.16 4.19 -5.54
C LEU A 173 -10.47 2.93 -6.10
N PRO A 174 -10.40 2.79 -7.43
CA PRO A 174 -9.79 1.64 -8.05
C PRO A 174 -8.28 1.57 -7.74
N TYR A 175 -7.70 0.37 -7.77
CA TYR A 175 -6.25 0.24 -7.85
C TYR A 175 -5.77 0.73 -9.23
N LEU A 176 -5.05 1.85 -9.25
CA LEU A 176 -4.71 2.56 -10.48
C LEU A 176 -3.73 1.77 -11.36
N GLY A 177 -2.82 1.01 -10.74
CA GLY A 177 -1.83 0.20 -11.46
C GLY A 177 -2.43 -0.79 -12.45
N LEU A 178 -3.65 -1.28 -12.19
CA LEU A 178 -4.39 -2.16 -13.09
C LEU A 178 -4.80 -1.46 -14.40
N TYR A 179 -5.35 -0.25 -14.28
CA TYR A 179 -5.77 0.55 -15.44
C TYR A 179 -4.56 1.03 -16.25
N LEU A 180 -3.49 1.43 -15.57
CA LEU A 180 -2.24 1.83 -16.24
C LEU A 180 -1.60 0.66 -16.98
N LYS A 181 -1.65 -0.56 -16.42
CA LYS A 181 -1.20 -1.78 -17.09
C LYS A 181 -2.01 -2.07 -18.35
N ASP A 182 -3.34 -1.96 -18.28
CA ASP A 182 -4.21 -2.21 -19.43
C ASP A 182 -4.04 -1.15 -20.54
N LEU A 183 -3.87 0.13 -20.17
CA LEU A 183 -3.55 1.21 -21.10
C LEU A 183 -2.19 0.99 -21.76
N THR A 184 -1.20 0.58 -20.98
CA THR A 184 0.17 0.24 -21.42
C THR A 184 0.15 -0.91 -22.41
N PHE A 185 -0.56 -2.00 -22.10
CA PHE A 185 -0.70 -3.16 -22.96
C PHE A 185 -1.44 -2.83 -24.26
N THR A 186 -2.55 -2.08 -24.18
CA THR A 186 -3.30 -1.68 -25.37
C THR A 186 -2.50 -0.71 -26.24
N GLY A 187 -1.79 0.22 -25.61
CA GLY A 187 -0.98 1.24 -26.27
C GLY A 187 0.21 0.66 -27.02
N ASP A 188 1.01 -0.20 -26.39
CA ASP A 188 2.22 -0.75 -27.03
C ASP A 188 1.93 -2.02 -27.85
N GLY A 189 0.92 -2.79 -27.46
CA GLY A 189 0.57 -4.04 -28.14
C GLY A 189 -0.17 -3.86 -29.46
N ASN A 190 -0.52 -2.63 -29.85
CA ASN A 190 -1.25 -2.35 -31.09
C ASN A 190 -0.57 -1.19 -31.84
N ALA A 191 -0.32 -1.37 -33.14
CA ALA A 191 0.23 -0.31 -34.00
C ALA A 191 -0.71 0.91 -34.09
N ASP A 192 -0.14 2.11 -34.23
CA ASP A 192 -0.90 3.36 -34.38
C ASP A 192 -1.70 3.40 -35.68
N THR A 193 -1.19 2.75 -36.72
CA THR A 193 -1.81 2.62 -38.04
C THR A 193 -1.96 1.15 -38.44
N LYS A 194 -2.94 0.88 -39.30
CA LYS A 194 -3.12 -0.39 -40.00
C LYS A 194 -2.98 -0.15 -41.50
N THR A 195 -2.45 -1.13 -42.22
CA THR A 195 -2.43 -1.07 -43.67
C THR A 195 -3.79 -1.51 -44.21
N MET A 196 -4.40 -0.68 -45.04
CA MET A 196 -5.55 -1.03 -45.84
C MET A 196 -5.07 -1.28 -47.27
N HIS A 197 -5.19 -2.53 -47.72
CA HIS A 197 -4.88 -2.90 -49.10
C HIS A 197 -6.00 -2.40 -50.01
N GLY A 198 -5.73 -1.34 -50.77
CA GLY A 198 -6.66 -0.75 -51.72
C GLY A 198 -6.31 -1.11 -53.17
N LEU A 199 -7.23 -0.78 -54.09
CA LEU A 199 -7.02 -0.95 -55.53
C LEU A 199 -5.82 -0.15 -56.07
N ASN A 200 -5.42 0.93 -55.38
CA ASN A 200 -4.32 1.83 -55.74
C ASN A 200 -3.06 1.63 -54.88
N GLY A 201 -2.92 0.47 -54.22
CA GLY A 201 -1.82 0.15 -53.32
C GLY A 201 -2.17 0.29 -51.84
N ASP A 202 -1.15 0.15 -51.02
CA ASP A 202 -1.25 0.09 -49.56
C ASP A 202 -1.37 1.49 -48.96
N ILE A 203 -2.48 1.73 -48.24
CA ILE A 203 -2.71 3.01 -47.55
C ILE A 203 -2.62 2.76 -46.04
N ALA A 204 -1.77 3.53 -45.36
CA ALA A 204 -1.72 3.54 -43.90
C ALA A 204 -2.91 4.34 -43.33
N ILE A 205 -3.79 3.67 -42.59
CA ILE A 205 -4.95 4.28 -41.94
C ILE A 205 -4.80 4.22 -40.41
N ILE A 206 -5.42 5.16 -39.69
CA ILE A 206 -5.39 5.16 -38.22
C ILE A 206 -6.05 3.89 -37.69
N ASN A 207 -5.40 3.23 -36.73
CA ASN A 207 -5.96 2.07 -36.04
C ASN A 207 -7.03 2.49 -35.03
N PHE A 208 -8.23 2.80 -35.50
CA PHE A 208 -9.33 3.26 -34.66
C PHE A 208 -9.68 2.28 -33.53
N ASP A 209 -9.55 0.97 -33.74
CA ASP A 209 -9.80 -0.06 -32.72
C ASP A 209 -8.91 0.10 -31.49
N LYS A 210 -7.63 0.45 -31.69
CA LYS A 210 -6.67 0.71 -30.61
C LYS A 210 -7.19 1.84 -29.73
N TYR A 211 -7.45 3.00 -30.35
CA TYR A 211 -7.86 4.20 -29.63
C TYR A 211 -9.23 4.02 -28.98
N LEU A 212 -10.15 3.29 -29.61
CA LEU A 212 -11.45 2.97 -29.03
C LEU A 212 -11.31 2.08 -27.78
N ARG A 213 -10.42 1.08 -27.80
CA ARG A 213 -10.12 0.25 -26.61
C ARG A 213 -9.52 1.08 -25.48
N MET A 214 -8.55 1.94 -25.78
CA MET A 214 -7.97 2.85 -24.78
C MET A 214 -9.03 3.80 -24.19
N ALA A 215 -9.86 4.40 -25.03
CA ALA A 215 -10.93 5.29 -24.60
C ALA A 215 -11.94 4.59 -23.67
N LYS A 216 -12.25 3.32 -23.91
CA LYS A 216 -13.11 2.53 -22.98
C LYS A 216 -12.48 2.38 -21.59
N ILE A 217 -11.16 2.18 -21.51
CA ILE A 217 -10.45 2.08 -20.23
C ILE A 217 -10.47 3.43 -19.51
N VAL A 218 -10.12 4.52 -20.21
CA VAL A 218 -10.15 5.89 -19.66
C VAL A 218 -11.55 6.25 -19.16
N ARG A 219 -12.59 6.00 -19.98
CA ARG A 219 -13.99 6.26 -19.61
C ARG A 219 -14.44 5.48 -18.39
N SER A 220 -13.96 4.24 -18.23
CA SER A 220 -14.25 3.44 -17.04
C SER A 220 -13.63 4.05 -15.78
N LEU A 221 -12.40 4.58 -15.89
CA LEU A 221 -11.75 5.28 -14.79
C LEU A 221 -12.48 6.59 -14.45
N GLN A 222 -12.83 7.40 -15.45
CA GLN A 222 -13.59 8.64 -15.29
C GLN A 222 -14.95 8.42 -14.64
N TYR A 223 -15.64 7.33 -15.02
CA TYR A 223 -16.92 6.97 -14.41
C TYR A 223 -16.80 6.82 -12.88
N LEU A 224 -15.67 6.34 -12.38
CA LEU A 224 -15.39 6.13 -10.95
C LEU A 224 -14.94 7.40 -10.21
N GLN A 225 -14.60 8.50 -10.90
CA GLN A 225 -14.13 9.76 -10.31
C GLN A 225 -15.28 10.54 -9.64
N VAL A 226 -15.87 9.96 -8.60
CA VAL A 226 -16.92 10.56 -7.78
C VAL A 226 -16.35 10.81 -6.38
N PRO A 227 -16.40 12.07 -5.88
CA PRO A 227 -15.95 12.39 -4.54
C PRO A 227 -16.72 11.60 -3.47
N TYR A 228 -16.01 11.20 -2.42
CA TYR A 228 -16.62 10.52 -1.29
C TYR A 228 -17.37 11.51 -0.38
N PRO A 229 -18.63 11.21 0.03
CA PRO A 229 -19.38 12.04 0.97
C PRO A 229 -18.94 11.76 2.42
N LEU A 230 -17.66 11.96 2.71
CA LEU A 230 -17.05 11.71 4.02
C LEU A 230 -16.62 13.02 4.69
N THR A 231 -16.72 13.07 6.01
CA THR A 231 -16.24 14.22 6.79
C THR A 231 -14.76 14.05 7.11
N SER A 232 -13.96 15.07 6.84
CA SER A 232 -12.53 15.03 7.10
C SER A 232 -12.20 15.39 8.54
N SER A 233 -11.26 14.66 9.13
CA SER A 233 -10.67 15.00 10.43
C SER A 233 -9.43 15.87 10.22
N LEU A 234 -9.45 17.12 10.73
CA LEU A 234 -8.32 18.03 10.65
C LEU A 234 -7.07 17.46 11.37
N GLU A 235 -7.28 16.77 12.48
CA GLU A 235 -6.18 16.19 13.26
C GLU A 235 -5.47 15.08 12.49
N ILE A 236 -6.23 14.13 11.93
CA ILE A 236 -5.65 13.03 11.15
C ILE A 236 -5.02 13.56 9.87
N ARG A 237 -5.66 14.52 9.20
CA ARG A 237 -5.13 15.14 7.97
C ARG A 237 -3.78 15.80 8.21
N THR A 238 -3.69 16.64 9.25
CA THR A 238 -2.47 17.36 9.61
C THR A 238 -1.35 16.38 9.95
N TRP A 239 -1.67 15.35 10.75
CA TRP A 239 -0.71 14.32 11.11
C TRP A 239 -0.22 13.54 9.88
N LEU A 240 -1.13 13.12 9.00
CA LEU A 240 -0.80 12.37 7.78
C LEU A 240 0.12 13.20 6.87
N GLN A 241 -0.21 14.48 6.67
CA GLN A 241 0.63 15.41 5.89
C GLN A 241 2.03 15.54 6.49
N GLN A 242 2.14 15.69 7.81
CA GLN A 242 3.44 15.78 8.49
C GLN A 242 4.26 14.50 8.31
N GLN A 243 3.67 13.31 8.46
CA GLN A 243 4.39 12.04 8.30
C GLN A 243 4.82 11.82 6.85
N VAL A 244 3.93 12.06 5.88
CA VAL A 244 4.26 11.92 4.45
C VAL A 244 5.39 12.88 4.06
N SER A 245 5.36 14.13 4.52
CA SER A 245 6.43 15.10 4.25
C SER A 245 7.78 14.65 4.82
N ARG A 246 7.80 14.04 6.01
CA ARG A 246 9.04 13.50 6.60
C ARG A 246 9.63 12.35 5.77
N ILE A 247 8.76 11.46 5.29
CA ILE A 247 9.17 10.29 4.51
C ILE A 247 9.73 10.71 3.15
N ARG A 248 9.13 11.72 2.51
CA ARG A 248 9.55 12.24 1.20
C ARG A 248 10.93 12.93 1.21
N LEU A 249 11.51 13.18 2.38
CA LEU A 249 12.89 13.67 2.49
C LEU A 249 13.93 12.60 2.16
N TRP A 250 13.53 11.33 2.08
CA TRP A 250 14.43 10.22 1.78
C TRP A 250 14.17 9.68 0.38
N SER A 251 15.23 9.26 -0.31
CA SER A 251 15.07 8.46 -1.51
C SER A 251 14.47 7.10 -1.15
N ASP A 252 13.70 6.50 -2.05
CA ASP A 252 13.04 5.22 -1.80
C ASP A 252 14.06 4.11 -1.45
N TRP A 253 15.18 4.06 -2.18
CA TRP A 253 16.28 3.12 -1.94
C TRP A 253 16.91 3.28 -0.55
N ASP A 254 17.19 4.53 -0.15
CA ASP A 254 17.74 4.80 1.18
C ASP A 254 16.77 4.39 2.28
N LEU A 255 15.47 4.53 2.04
CA LEU A 255 14.47 4.21 3.03
C LEU A 255 14.30 2.71 3.20
N GLU A 256 14.24 1.94 2.12
CA GLU A 256 14.14 0.47 2.18
C GLU A 256 15.34 -0.15 2.93
N ASP A 257 16.57 0.25 2.60
CA ASP A 257 17.77 -0.20 3.30
C ASP A 257 17.74 0.20 4.79
N ARG A 258 17.37 1.44 5.11
CA ARG A 258 17.23 1.90 6.51
C ARG A 258 16.18 1.09 7.27
N LEU A 259 15.03 0.83 6.67
CA LEU A 259 13.96 0.03 7.27
C LEU A 259 14.44 -1.40 7.51
N TYR A 260 15.13 -2.00 6.54
CA TYR A 260 15.67 -3.34 6.66
C TYR A 260 16.73 -3.42 7.76
N ARG A 261 17.74 -2.54 7.78
CA ARG A 261 18.74 -2.46 8.86
C ARG A 261 18.12 -2.22 10.22
N LYS A 262 17.10 -1.36 10.30
CA LYS A 262 16.37 -1.12 11.55
C LYS A 262 15.66 -2.39 12.03
N SER A 263 15.03 -3.13 11.12
CA SER A 263 14.40 -4.40 11.47
C SER A 263 15.41 -5.42 12.01
N GLU A 264 16.64 -5.47 11.48
CA GLU A 264 17.70 -6.38 11.97
C GLU A 264 18.16 -6.02 13.37
N ARG A 265 18.19 -4.73 13.72
CA ARG A 265 18.47 -4.30 15.10
C ARG A 265 17.33 -4.62 16.05
N LEU A 266 16.08 -4.46 15.61
CA LEU A 266 14.89 -4.72 16.44
C LEU A 266 14.68 -6.22 16.71
N GLU A 267 14.94 -7.05 15.71
CA GLU A 267 14.89 -8.51 15.79
C GLU A 267 16.07 -9.11 15.03
N PRO A 268 17.22 -9.31 15.71
CA PRO A 268 18.38 -9.98 15.13
C PRO A 268 18.04 -11.38 14.65
N ARG A 269 18.73 -11.84 13.60
CA ARG A 269 18.60 -13.24 13.17
C ARG A 269 19.02 -14.14 14.33
N GLU A 270 18.22 -15.16 14.62
CA GLU A 270 18.62 -16.20 15.56
C GLU A 270 19.89 -16.83 15.01
N VAL A 271 20.98 -16.71 15.75
CA VAL A 271 22.19 -17.48 15.49
C VAL A 271 21.82 -18.89 15.86
N GLU A 272 21.79 -19.81 14.89
CA GLU A 272 21.83 -21.24 15.21
C GLU A 272 23.08 -21.44 16.05
N HIS A 273 22.92 -21.62 17.37
CA HIS A 273 24.03 -22.02 18.21
C HIS A 273 24.50 -23.38 17.69
N PRO A 274 25.77 -23.51 17.23
CA PRO A 274 26.34 -24.83 17.06
C PRO A 274 26.44 -25.39 18.47
N TRP A 275 25.65 -26.41 18.75
CA TRP A 275 25.60 -27.10 20.04
C TRP A 275 27.02 -27.31 20.62
N PRO A 276 27.21 -27.19 21.95
CA PRO A 276 28.45 -27.72 22.54
C PRO A 276 28.52 -29.24 22.31
N PRO A 277 29.72 -29.84 22.14
CA PRO A 277 29.87 -31.21 21.62
C PRO A 277 29.45 -32.35 22.56
N TYR A 278 28.67 -32.12 23.60
CA TYR A 278 28.25 -33.17 24.53
C TYR A 278 26.89 -32.88 25.15
N ALA A 279 25.83 -33.40 24.53
CA ALA A 279 24.60 -33.77 25.21
C ALA A 279 23.90 -34.83 24.35
N ASP A 280 24.19 -36.08 24.67
CA ASP A 280 23.59 -37.24 24.03
C ASP A 280 22.13 -37.42 24.48
N HIS A 281 21.40 -38.02 23.55
CA HIS A 281 20.18 -38.79 23.68
C HIS A 281 18.81 -38.14 23.41
N GLY A 282 18.17 -38.82 22.46
CA GLY A 282 17.17 -38.29 21.57
C GLY A 282 15.79 -38.24 22.17
N LEU A 283 15.14 -37.11 21.97
CA LEU A 283 13.69 -36.93 22.01
C LEU A 283 13.23 -35.71 21.18
N VAL A 284 14.14 -34.85 20.70
CA VAL A 284 13.77 -33.58 20.03
C VAL A 284 13.60 -33.70 18.49
N ARG A 285 13.98 -34.81 17.86
CA ARG A 285 13.95 -34.95 16.39
C ARG A 285 12.57 -35.17 15.75
N ARG A 286 11.45 -35.12 16.48
CA ARG A 286 10.11 -35.36 15.90
C ARG A 286 9.26 -34.12 15.60
N VAL A 287 9.69 -32.90 15.94
CA VAL A 287 8.86 -31.70 15.68
C VAL A 287 9.38 -30.84 14.51
N GLN A 288 10.66 -30.94 14.14
CA GLN A 288 11.24 -30.09 13.08
C GLN A 288 10.99 -30.55 11.63
N TYR A 289 10.43 -31.74 11.39
CA TYR A 289 10.25 -32.25 10.01
C TYR A 289 8.91 -31.88 9.34
N LYS A 290 8.02 -31.14 10.01
CA LYS A 290 6.69 -30.79 9.46
C LYS A 290 6.52 -29.34 8.98
N LEU A 291 7.55 -28.48 9.13
CA LEU A 291 7.48 -27.08 8.66
C LEU A 291 8.36 -26.77 7.44
N SER A 292 9.19 -27.71 6.98
CA SER A 292 10.04 -27.53 5.80
C SER A 292 9.40 -27.94 4.47
N THR A 293 8.23 -28.59 4.49
CA THR A 293 7.54 -29.08 3.28
C THR A 293 6.46 -28.14 2.72
N LEU A 294 6.25 -26.96 3.32
CA LEU A 294 5.32 -25.95 2.77
C LEU A 294 5.98 -24.71 2.15
N SER A 295 7.30 -24.60 2.17
CA SER A 295 8.00 -23.39 1.67
C SER A 295 8.74 -23.55 0.34
N LEU A 296 8.48 -24.63 -0.42
CA LEU A 296 9.07 -24.86 -1.74
C LEU A 296 7.99 -25.18 -2.76
N ARG A 297 7.26 -24.15 -3.23
CA ARG A 297 6.49 -24.23 -4.47
C ARG A 297 6.00 -22.89 -5.04
N ILE A 298 6.81 -21.83 -5.04
CA ILE A 298 6.59 -20.71 -5.98
C ILE A 298 7.94 -20.08 -6.35
N GLY A 299 8.71 -20.80 -7.17
CA GLY A 299 9.95 -20.33 -7.76
C GLY A 299 10.24 -21.16 -9.01
N GLY A 300 10.00 -20.56 -10.17
CA GLY A 300 10.20 -21.13 -11.50
C GLY A 300 9.29 -20.44 -12.51
N SER A 301 9.70 -19.32 -13.10
CA SER A 301 10.53 -19.21 -14.31
C SER A 301 9.77 -19.57 -15.60
N THR A 302 9.47 -18.55 -16.40
CA THR A 302 9.53 -18.62 -17.87
C THR A 302 9.92 -17.23 -18.37
N THR A 303 11.13 -17.17 -18.94
CA THR A 303 11.53 -16.46 -20.18
C THR A 303 10.78 -15.21 -20.58
#